data_AF-A0A4S4B630-F1
#
_entry.id   AF-A0A4S4B630-F1
#
_cell.length_a   1.000
_cell.length_b   1.000
_cell.length_c   1.000
_cell.angle_alpha   90.00
_cell.angle_beta   90.00
_cell.angle_gamma   90.00
#
_symmetry.space_group_name_H-M   'P 1'
#
loop_
_entity.id
_entity.type
_entity.pdbx_description
1 polymer ?
#
loop_
_entity_poly.entity_id
_entity_poly.type
_entity_poly.pdbx_seq_one_letter_code
_entity_poly.pdbx_strand_id
1 'polypeptide(L)' 'MPKKDRKRLQVVISDEQDALLTRTAYELSSPERLISKSEVVRLAIEKIAKELGEGENMEEYRAILDQTAPSDDS' A
#
# COMPACT_ATOMS: atom_id res chain seq x y z
N MET A 1 26.82 -7.65 -9.70
CA MET A 1 25.34 -7.72 -9.65
C MET A 1 24.78 -6.54 -10.41
N PRO A 2 23.84 -6.73 -11.35
CA PRO A 2 23.23 -5.62 -12.05
C PRO A 2 22.55 -4.73 -11.01
N LYS A 3 22.81 -3.42 -11.05
CA LYS A 3 22.15 -2.45 -10.18
C LYS A 3 20.65 -2.60 -10.44
N LYS A 4 19.90 -3.11 -9.47
CA LYS A 4 18.43 -3.15 -9.57
C LYS A 4 17.98 -1.70 -9.73
N ASP A 5 17.52 -1.35 -10.92
CA ASP A 5 16.99 -0.01 -11.17
C ASP A 5 15.80 0.25 -10.25
N ARG A 6 15.94 1.24 -9.38
CA ARG A 6 14.87 1.65 -8.47
C ARG A 6 13.89 2.52 -9.25
N LYS A 7 12.65 2.09 -9.34
CA LYS A 7 11.56 2.90 -9.90
C LYS A 7 11.00 3.84 -8.82
N ARG A 8 10.70 5.09 -9.20
CA ARG A 8 9.98 6.05 -8.35
C ARG A 8 8.48 5.91 -8.60
N LEU A 9 7.70 5.78 -7.52
CA LEU A 9 6.24 5.74 -7.56
C LEU A 9 5.69 7.03 -6.95
N GLN A 10 4.79 7.70 -7.65
CA GLN A 10 4.01 8.83 -7.14
C GLN A 10 2.54 8.40 -7.12
N VAL A 11 1.89 8.55 -5.97
CA VAL A 11 0.49 8.16 -5.76
C VAL A 11 -0.20 9.31 -5.05
N VAL A 12 -1.42 9.62 -5.49
CA VAL A 12 -2.32 10.53 -4.78
C VAL A 12 -3.14 9.67 -3.82
N ILE A 13 -3.18 10.06 -2.55
CA ILE A 13 -3.92 9.36 -1.50
C ILE A 13 -4.78 10.36 -0.74
N SER A 14 -5.90 9.91 -0.18
CA SER A 14 -6.72 10.73 0.73
C SER A 14 -6.06 10.90 2.09
N ASP A 15 -6.53 11.88 2.87
CA ASP A 15 -6.09 12.08 4.26
C ASP A 15 -6.34 10.83 5.12
N GLU A 16 -7.46 10.14 4.89
CA GLU A 16 -7.78 8.87 5.56
C GLU A 16 -6.78 7.77 5.21
N GLN A 17 -6.37 7.67 3.94
CA GLN A 17 -5.36 6.71 3.51
C GLN A 17 -3.98 7.03 4.10
N ASP A 18 -3.60 8.30 4.22
CA ASP A 18 -2.35 8.69 4.89
C ASP A 18 -2.37 8.38 6.40
N ALA A 19 -3.51 8.60 7.06
CA ALA A 19 -3.72 8.24 8.46
C ALA A 19 -3.61 6.72 8.67
N LEU A 20 -4.21 5.92 7.78
CA LEU A 20 -4.07 4.46 7.78
C LEU A 20 -2.60 4.04 7.61
N LEU A 21 -1.86 4.60 6.64
CA LEU A 21 -0.43 4.31 6.47
C LEU A 21 0.39 4.66 7.71
N THR A 22 0.10 5.79 8.35
CA THR A 22 0.76 6.22 9.59
C THR A 22 0.52 5.21 10.71
N ARG A 23 -0.75 4.84 10.92
CA ARG A 23 -1.15 3.90 11.96
C ARG A 23 -0.52 2.53 11.75
N THR A 24 -0.62 1.97 10.54
CA THR A 24 -0.04 0.67 10.22
C THR A 24 1.48 0.66 10.36
N ALA A 25 2.15 1.75 9.98
CA ALA A 25 3.60 1.87 10.17
C ALA A 25 3.98 1.81 11.66
N TYR A 26 3.21 2.49 12.52
CA TYR A 26 3.42 2.45 13.97
C TYR A 26 3.14 1.06 14.56
N GLU A 27 2.02 0.43 14.19
CA GLU A 27 1.63 -0.90 14.67
C GLU A 27 2.62 -2.01 14.27
N LEU A 28 3.21 -1.91 13.08
CA LEU A 28 4.24 -2.85 12.61
C LEU A 28 5.64 -2.53 13.14
N SER A 29 5.84 -1.34 13.71
CA SER A 29 7.12 -0.95 14.31
C SER A 29 7.28 -1.61 15.67
N SER A 30 8.52 -1.95 16.01
CA SER A 30 8.91 -2.42 17.34
C SER A 30 10.07 -1.58 17.88
N PRO A 31 10.41 -1.68 19.17
CA PRO A 31 11.59 -1.01 19.74
C PRO A 31 12.90 -1.35 18.98
N GLU A 32 12.98 -2.54 18.40
CA GLU A 32 14.13 -3.05 17.66
C GLU A 32 14.13 -2.58 16.19
N ARG A 33 12.98 -2.18 15.65
CA ARG A 33 12.87 -1.76 14.24
C ARG A 33 11.68 -0.83 13.98
N LEU A 34 12.00 0.34 13.46
CA LEU A 34 11.02 1.27 12.90
C LEU A 34 10.66 0.90 11.47
N ILE A 35 9.37 0.94 11.15
CA ILE A 35 8.81 0.72 9.82
C ILE A 35 8.30 2.04 9.27
N SER A 36 8.76 2.38 8.06
CA SER A 36 8.31 3.57 7.34
C SER A 36 7.00 3.34 6.58
N LYS A 37 6.23 4.40 6.30
CA LYS A 37 5.07 4.35 5.40
C LYS A 37 5.41 3.71 4.04
N SER A 38 6.60 3.99 3.50
CA SER A 38 7.07 3.39 2.24
C SER A 38 7.37 1.89 2.35
N GLU A 39 7.74 1.38 3.53
CA GLU A 39 7.83 -0.07 3.77
C GLU A 39 6.45 -0.69 3.85
N VAL A 40 5.48 -0.03 4.49
CA VAL A 40 4.08 -0.48 4.51
C VAL A 40 3.52 -0.59 3.10
N VAL A 41 3.73 0.42 2.25
CA VAL A 41 3.29 0.38 0.83
C VAL A 41 3.92 -0.79 0.08
N ARG A 42 5.22 -1.04 0.26
CA ARG A 42 5.90 -2.18 -0.38
C ARG A 42 5.33 -3.51 0.10
N LEU A 43 5.10 -3.66 1.41
CA LEU A 43 4.49 -4.84 2.00
C LEU A 43 3.08 -5.07 1.46
N ALA A 44 2.26 -4.03 1.35
CA ALA A 44 0.91 -4.12 0.83
C ALA A 44 0.89 -4.58 -0.64
N ILE A 45 1.80 -4.06 -1.48
CA ILE A 45 1.94 -4.49 -2.88
C ILE A 45 2.27 -5.99 -2.96
N GLU A 46 3.22 -6.48 -2.16
CA GLU A 46 3.59 -7.89 -2.14
C GLU A 46 2.45 -8.79 -1.65
N LYS A 47 1.71 -8.33 -0.62
CA LYS A 47 0.58 -9.06 -0.06
C LYS A 47 -0.57 -9.19 -1.07
N ILE A 48 -0.97 -8.08 -1.71
CA ILE A 48 -2.01 -8.07 -2.74
C ILE A 48 -1.60 -8.97 -3.92
N ALA A 49 -0.34 -8.88 -4.37
CA ALA A 49 0.13 -9.70 -5.48
C ALA A 49 0.09 -11.21 -5.16
N LYS A 50 0.37 -11.58 -3.91
CA LYS A 50 0.27 -12.97 -3.45
C LYS A 50 -1.18 -13.44 -3.40
N GLU A 51 -2.07 -12.66 -2.79
CA GLU A 51 -3.51 -12.95 -2.67
C GLU A 51 -4.17 -13.12 -4.05
N LEU A 52 -3.86 -12.22 -4.99
CA LEU A 52 -4.33 -12.30 -6.38
C LEU A 52 -3.78 -13.53 -7.13
N GLY A 53 -2.55 -13.96 -6.82
CA GLY A 53 -1.95 -15.17 -7.38
C GLY A 53 -2.55 -16.47 -6.83
N GLU A 54 -3.16 -16.42 -5.64
CA GLU A 54 -3.83 -17.54 -4.97
C GLU A 54 -5.30 -17.71 -5.41
N GLY A 55 -5.78 -16.86 -6.32
CA GLY A 55 -7.13 -16.95 -6.90
C GLY A 55 -8.21 -16.26 -6.08
N GLU A 56 -7.83 -15.35 -5.17
CA GLU A 56 -8.79 -14.53 -4.43
C GLU A 56 -9.54 -13.54 -5.34
N ASN A 57 -10.68 -13.07 -4.81
CA ASN A 57 -11.79 -12.54 -5.58
C ASN A 57 -11.49 -11.15 -6.16
N MET A 58 -11.02 -11.12 -7.41
CA MET A 58 -10.75 -9.88 -8.18
C MET A 58 -11.89 -8.84 -8.16
N GLU A 59 -13.13 -9.29 -7.97
CA GLU A 59 -14.30 -8.40 -7.85
C GLU A 59 -14.31 -7.60 -6.54
N GLU A 60 -13.83 -8.17 -5.44
CA GLU A 60 -13.75 -7.50 -4.14
C GLU A 60 -12.70 -6.38 -4.17
N TYR A 61 -11.51 -6.66 -4.71
CA TYR A 61 -10.48 -5.63 -4.87
C TYR A 61 -10.92 -4.49 -5.78
N ARG A 62 -11.68 -4.79 -6.85
CA ARG A 62 -12.27 -3.75 -7.72
C ARG A 62 -13.27 -2.89 -6.95
N ALA A 63 -14.16 -3.52 -6.19
CA ALA A 63 -15.13 -2.79 -5.37
C ALA A 63 -14.47 -1.90 -4.31
N ILE A 64 -13.35 -2.33 -3.73
CA ILE A 64 -12.55 -1.51 -2.79
C ILE A 64 -11.92 -0.32 -3.52
N LEU A 65 -11.35 -0.52 -4.71
CA LEU A 65 -10.77 0.59 -5.49
C LEU A 65 -11.80 1.65 -5.84
N ASP A 66 -13.01 1.24 -6.23
CA ASP A 66 -14.10 2.17 -6.57
C ASP A 66 -14.55 3.02 -5.37
N GLN A 67 -14.47 2.46 -4.15
CA GLN A 67 -14.81 3.17 -2.91
C GLN A 67 -13.70 4.07 -2.37
N THR A 68 -12.45 3.79 -2.74
CA THR A 68 -11.26 4.43 -2.17
C THR A 68 -10.53 5.33 -3.15
N ALA A 69 -11.10 5.52 -4.35
CA ALA A 69 -10.62 6.51 -5.30
C ALA A 69 -10.66 7.89 -4.64
N PRO A 70 -9.54 8.63 -4.60
CA PRO A 70 -9.58 10.03 -4.17
C PRO A 70 -10.54 10.76 -5.11
N SER A 71 -11.55 11.41 -4.54
CA SER A 71 -12.49 12.22 -5.32
C SER A 71 -11.70 13.33 -6.02
N ASP A 72 -11.67 13.32 -7.35
CA ASP A 72 -11.16 14.40 -8.18
C ASP A 72 -12.11 15.61 -8.11
N ASP A 73 -12.33 16.18 -6.91
CA ASP A 73 -12.90 17.53 -6.79
C ASP A 73 -11.74 18.53 -6.86
N SER A 74 -11.41 18.91 -8.10
CA SER A 74 -10.64 20.11 -8.46
C SER A 74 -11.57 21.30 -8.65
#